data_AF-A0A661UIE4-F1
#
_entry.id   AF-A0A661UIE4-F1
#
_cell.length_a   1.000
_cell.length_b   1.000
_cell.length_c   1.000
_cell.angle_alpha   90.00
_cell.angle_beta   90.00
_cell.angle_gamma   90.00
#
_symmetry.space_group_name_H-M   'P 1'
#
loop_
_entity.id
_entity.type
_entity.pdbx_description
1 polymer ?
#
loop_
_entity_poly.entity_id
_entity_poly.type
_entity_poly.pdbx_seq_one_letter_code
_entity_poly.pdbx_strand_id
1 'polypeptide(L)'
;PEKELKDNYPFAYEYLLKVKPLLDKRDNGKPNPVAWYAFGRTQGLDTTFGKKILFSPMNKQPNFILSENKETTFYSGYCIKYDGDYEYLLKQLNSKRMKDYIQTTARDFRGGWKAYNKKIVQEFIIE
;
A
#
# COMPACT_ATOMS: atom_id res chain seq x y z
N PRO A 1 10.32 -14.89 -19.86
CA PRO A 1 10.44 -13.72 -18.97
C PRO A 1 11.74 -12.91 -19.15
N GLU A 2 12.92 -13.50 -18.91
CA GLU A 2 14.17 -12.72 -18.97
C GLU A 2 14.53 -12.27 -20.39
N LYS A 3 14.35 -13.14 -21.38
CA LYS A 3 14.54 -12.79 -22.80
C LYS A 3 13.66 -11.61 -23.21
N GLU A 4 12.38 -11.64 -22.82
CA GLU A 4 11.43 -10.55 -23.08
C GLU A 4 11.85 -9.24 -22.40
N LEU A 5 12.29 -9.30 -21.14
CA LEU A 5 12.82 -8.14 -20.42
C LEU A 5 14.06 -7.55 -21.11
N LYS A 6 14.97 -8.42 -21.55
CA LYS A 6 16.20 -8.03 -22.26
C LYS A 6 15.91 -7.40 -23.63
N ASP A 7 15.01 -8.02 -24.39
CA ASP A 7 14.75 -7.64 -25.78
C ASP A 7 13.87 -6.37 -25.85
N ASN A 8 12.85 -6.26 -24.97
CA ASN A 8 11.89 -5.15 -25.00
C ASN A 8 12.25 -3.99 -24.05
N TYR A 9 13.03 -4.23 -23.01
CA TYR A 9 13.37 -3.24 -21.98
C TYR A 9 14.87 -3.25 -21.61
N PRO A 10 15.77 -3.03 -22.59
CA PRO A 10 17.21 -3.25 -22.42
C PRO A 10 17.85 -2.42 -21.30
N PHE A 11 17.41 -1.17 -21.09
CA PHE A 11 17.91 -0.33 -20.00
C PHE A 11 17.46 -0.81 -18.61
N ALA A 12 16.22 -1.32 -18.50
CA ALA A 12 15.73 -1.92 -17.26
C ALA A 12 16.49 -3.22 -16.94
N TYR A 13 16.75 -4.03 -17.98
CA TYR A 13 17.56 -5.23 -17.86
C TYR A 13 18.99 -4.92 -17.39
N GLU A 14 19.65 -3.93 -18.00
CA GLU A 14 21.00 -3.50 -17.61
C GLU A 14 21.04 -3.02 -16.15
N TYR A 15 20.06 -2.22 -15.74
CA TYR A 15 19.93 -1.79 -14.34
C TYR A 15 19.78 -2.98 -13.39
N LEU A 16 18.87 -3.92 -13.71
CA LEU A 16 18.63 -5.09 -12.88
C LEU A 16 19.88 -5.97 -12.78
N LEU A 17 20.65 -6.12 -13.86
CA LEU A 17 21.92 -6.84 -13.83
C LEU A 17 22.93 -6.19 -12.88
N LYS A 18 23.04 -4.85 -12.88
CA LYS A 18 23.94 -4.12 -11.96
C LYS A 18 23.59 -4.35 -10.49
N VAL A 19 22.31 -4.51 -10.17
CA VAL A 19 21.85 -4.75 -8.79
C VAL A 19 21.63 -6.23 -8.46
N LYS A 20 21.84 -7.15 -9.42
CA LYS A 20 21.63 -8.60 -9.25
C LYS A 20 22.29 -9.18 -8.00
N PRO A 21 23.53 -8.82 -7.61
CA PRO A 21 24.13 -9.33 -6.38
C PRO A 21 23.37 -8.95 -5.09
N LEU A 22 22.57 -7.88 -5.11
CA LEU A 22 21.68 -7.51 -4.01
C LEU A 22 20.36 -8.28 -4.08
N LEU A 23 19.83 -8.51 -5.29
CA LEU A 23 18.60 -9.28 -5.50
C LEU A 23 18.79 -10.74 -5.09
N ASP A 24 19.92 -11.33 -5.45
CA ASP A 24 20.27 -12.73 -5.12
C ASP A 24 20.38 -12.97 -3.61
N LYS A 25 20.57 -11.91 -2.79
CA LYS A 25 20.60 -12.00 -1.32
C LYS A 25 19.19 -11.99 -0.68
N ARG A 26 18.14 -11.72 -1.45
CA ARG A 26 16.76 -11.73 -0.95
C ARG A 26 16.36 -13.14 -0.50
N ASP A 27 15.36 -13.22 0.36
CA ASP A 27 14.85 -14.49 0.92
C ASP A 27 15.97 -15.42 1.44
N ASN A 28 16.95 -14.84 2.15
CA ASN A 28 18.14 -15.54 2.67
C ASN A 28 18.97 -16.27 1.59
N GLY A 29 19.04 -15.71 0.38
CA GLY A 29 19.83 -16.29 -0.71
C GLY A 29 19.10 -17.34 -1.53
N LYS A 30 17.80 -17.58 -1.27
CA LYS A 30 17.03 -18.56 -2.02
C LYS A 30 16.69 -18.03 -3.42
N PRO A 31 16.95 -18.79 -4.49
CA PRO A 31 16.53 -18.43 -5.83
C PRO A 31 15.01 -18.27 -5.90
N ASN A 32 14.55 -17.21 -6.57
CA ASN A 32 13.13 -17.02 -6.84
C ASN A 32 12.69 -17.95 -8.00
N PRO A 33 11.58 -18.71 -7.86
CA PRO A 33 11.16 -19.70 -8.85
C PRO A 33 10.67 -19.10 -10.17
N VAL A 34 10.35 -17.79 -10.22
CA VAL A 34 9.84 -17.11 -11.42
C VAL A 34 10.98 -16.49 -12.23
N ALA A 35 11.79 -15.65 -11.57
CA ALA A 35 12.98 -15.01 -12.14
C ALA A 35 13.83 -14.40 -11.03
N TRP A 36 15.14 -14.28 -11.23
CA TRP A 36 16.07 -13.68 -10.24
C TRP A 36 15.74 -12.21 -9.90
N TYR A 37 15.03 -11.51 -10.79
CA TYR A 37 14.57 -10.14 -10.59
C TYR A 37 13.11 -10.04 -10.09
N ALA A 38 12.42 -11.15 -9.89
CA ALA A 38 11.02 -11.14 -9.46
C ALA A 38 10.87 -10.60 -8.02
N PHE A 39 9.69 -10.05 -7.73
CA PHE A 39 9.32 -9.67 -6.36
C PHE A 39 9.29 -10.92 -5.46
N GLY A 40 9.79 -10.79 -4.23
CA GLY A 40 9.75 -11.89 -3.25
C GLY A 40 8.34 -12.20 -2.74
N ARG A 41 7.43 -11.22 -2.81
CA ARG A 41 6.00 -11.38 -2.54
C ARG A 41 5.22 -10.59 -3.57
N THR A 42 4.17 -11.21 -4.11
CA THR A 42 3.23 -10.57 -5.04
C THR A 42 1.96 -10.09 -4.35
N GLN A 43 1.76 -10.45 -3.07
CA GLN A 43 0.62 -10.00 -2.27
C GLN A 43 0.54 -8.47 -2.29
N GLY A 44 -0.60 -7.95 -2.74
CA GLY A 44 -0.82 -6.52 -2.90
C GLY A 44 -0.58 -6.03 -4.33
N LEU A 45 0.38 -6.58 -5.07
CA LEU A 45 0.67 -6.11 -6.44
C LEU A 45 -0.55 -6.21 -7.35
N ASP A 46 -1.37 -7.25 -7.23
CA ASP A 46 -2.57 -7.38 -8.08
C ASP A 46 -3.77 -6.59 -7.55
N THR A 47 -3.74 -6.14 -6.28
CA THR A 47 -4.91 -5.60 -5.59
C THR A 47 -4.81 -4.12 -5.26
N THR A 48 -3.64 -3.50 -5.34
CA THR A 48 -3.40 -2.11 -4.90
C THR A 48 -3.38 -1.08 -6.04
N PHE A 49 -3.40 -1.49 -7.31
CA PHE A 49 -3.58 -0.56 -8.44
C PHE A 49 -5.03 -0.07 -8.56
N GLY A 50 -5.27 0.97 -9.35
CA GLY A 50 -6.60 1.59 -9.52
C GLY A 50 -6.86 2.77 -8.58
N LYS A 51 -7.99 3.46 -8.79
CA LYS A 51 -8.44 4.58 -7.95
C LYS A 51 -8.75 4.07 -6.54
N LYS A 52 -8.25 4.76 -5.51
CA LYS A 52 -8.26 4.26 -4.13
C LYS A 52 -8.04 5.38 -3.11
N ILE A 53 -8.58 5.22 -1.91
CA ILE A 53 -8.20 6.03 -0.75
C ILE A 53 -7.04 5.34 -0.04
N LEU A 54 -5.99 6.07 0.28
CA LEU A 54 -4.79 5.61 0.97
C LEU A 54 -4.80 6.12 2.41
N PHE A 55 -4.30 5.29 3.33
CA PHE A 55 -4.04 5.71 4.71
C PHE A 55 -2.90 4.91 5.35
N SER A 56 -2.13 5.60 6.19
CA SER A 56 -1.04 5.03 6.97
C SER A 56 -1.57 4.09 8.07
N PRO A 57 -0.83 3.04 8.45
CA PRO A 57 -1.22 2.16 9.55
C PRO A 57 -1.19 2.86 10.93
N MET A 58 -0.63 4.08 10.99
CA MET A 58 -0.58 4.91 12.17
C MET A 58 -0.72 6.38 11.82
N ASN A 59 -1.57 7.10 12.54
CA ASN A 59 -1.72 8.56 12.41
C ASN A 59 -2.03 9.20 13.76
N LYS A 60 -1.68 10.49 13.92
CA LYS A 60 -2.12 11.30 15.08
C LYS A 60 -3.54 11.85 14.90
N GLN A 61 -3.96 12.06 13.67
CA GLN A 61 -5.27 12.54 13.26
C GLN A 61 -5.71 11.78 12.00
N PRO A 62 -7.01 11.71 11.67
CA PRO A 62 -7.45 11.12 10.42
C PRO A 62 -6.72 11.74 9.23
N ASN A 63 -6.17 10.89 8.38
CA ASN A 63 -5.41 11.30 7.21
C ASN A 63 -5.64 10.27 6.09
N PHE A 64 -6.80 10.39 5.45
CA PHE A 64 -7.23 9.57 4.33
C PHE A 64 -7.11 10.39 3.05
N ILE A 65 -6.37 9.88 2.07
CA ILE A 65 -6.02 10.63 0.85
C ILE A 65 -6.52 9.87 -0.36
N LEU A 66 -7.29 10.50 -1.24
CA LEU A 66 -7.68 9.91 -2.52
C LEU A 66 -6.50 9.93 -3.50
N SER A 67 -6.19 8.77 -4.06
CA SER A 67 -5.30 8.60 -5.20
C SER A 67 -6.13 8.26 -6.42
N GLU A 68 -6.14 9.18 -7.39
CA GLU A 68 -6.84 8.99 -8.67
C GLU A 68 -5.97 8.30 -9.72
N ASN A 69 -4.65 8.27 -9.52
CA ASN A 69 -3.72 7.63 -10.44
C ASN A 69 -3.83 6.10 -10.35
N LYS A 70 -4.45 5.51 -11.38
CA LYS A 70 -4.74 4.07 -11.46
C LYS A 70 -3.48 3.23 -11.66
N GLU A 71 -2.40 3.81 -12.17
CA GLU A 71 -1.14 3.14 -12.49
C GLU A 71 -0.16 3.10 -11.33
N THR A 72 -0.57 3.58 -10.15
CA THR A 72 0.30 3.58 -8.96
C THR A 72 -0.07 2.52 -7.96
N THR A 73 0.93 1.95 -7.29
CA THR A 73 0.81 1.14 -6.09
C THR A 73 1.51 1.84 -4.92
N PHE A 74 1.35 1.33 -3.70
CA PHE A 74 1.99 1.87 -2.50
C PHE A 74 2.81 0.78 -1.80
N TYR A 75 3.92 1.19 -1.20
CA TYR A 75 4.85 0.28 -0.52
C TYR A 75 4.34 -0.18 0.86
N SER A 76 3.67 0.70 1.60
CA SER A 76 3.22 0.42 2.96
C SER A 76 1.93 1.16 3.29
N GLY A 77 1.08 0.52 4.08
CA GLY A 77 -0.20 1.04 4.54
C GLY A 77 -1.39 0.26 4.03
N TYR A 78 -2.53 0.92 3.96
CA TYR A 78 -3.80 0.33 3.56
C TYR A 78 -4.47 1.19 2.51
N CYS A 79 -5.35 0.56 1.74
CA CYS A 79 -6.21 1.27 0.80
C CYS A 79 -7.66 0.81 0.87
N ILE A 80 -8.56 1.73 0.53
CA ILE A 80 -9.98 1.47 0.31
C ILE A 80 -10.26 1.66 -1.18
N LYS A 81 -10.75 0.60 -1.82
CA LYS A 81 -11.38 0.66 -3.14
C LYS A 81 -12.88 0.75 -2.93
N TYR A 82 -13.52 1.69 -3.60
CA TYR A 82 -14.92 2.00 -3.40
C TYR A 82 -15.55 2.31 -4.74
N ASP A 83 -16.75 1.79 -4.99
CA ASP A 83 -17.47 2.00 -6.27
C ASP A 83 -18.53 3.10 -6.16
N GLY A 84 -18.57 3.81 -5.02
CA GLY A 84 -19.47 4.94 -4.78
C GLY A 84 -18.78 6.29 -4.83
N ASP A 85 -19.38 7.26 -4.15
CA ASP A 85 -18.85 8.62 -4.06
C ASP A 85 -17.64 8.70 -3.10
N TYR A 86 -16.45 8.77 -3.70
CA TYR A 86 -15.18 8.94 -3.00
C TYR A 86 -15.11 10.23 -2.18
N GLU A 87 -15.71 11.32 -2.65
CA GLU A 87 -15.67 12.62 -1.97
C GLU A 87 -16.53 12.60 -0.70
N TYR A 88 -17.72 12.02 -0.81
CA TYR A 88 -18.56 11.77 0.36
C TYR A 88 -17.84 10.87 1.39
N LEU A 89 -17.25 9.75 0.94
CA LEU A 89 -16.52 8.86 1.84
C LEU A 89 -15.31 9.54 2.49
N LEU A 90 -14.52 10.30 1.73
CA LEU A 90 -13.39 11.08 2.25
C LEU A 90 -13.80 12.06 3.33
N LYS A 91 -14.94 12.75 3.16
CA LYS A 91 -15.47 13.67 4.18
C LYS A 91 -15.78 12.95 5.48
N GLN A 92 -16.39 11.76 5.40
CA GLN A 92 -16.68 10.94 6.58
C GLN A 92 -15.39 10.44 7.26
N LEU A 93 -14.44 9.93 6.48
CA LEU A 93 -13.18 9.37 6.99
C LEU A 93 -12.24 10.45 7.56
N ASN A 94 -12.27 11.68 7.07
CA ASN A 94 -11.48 12.78 7.61
C ASN A 94 -12.26 13.66 8.61
N SER A 95 -13.41 13.21 9.07
CA SER A 95 -14.26 13.95 10.00
C SER A 95 -13.73 13.95 11.44
N LYS A 96 -14.24 14.88 12.25
CA LYS A 96 -14.08 14.83 13.72
C LYS A 96 -14.62 13.52 14.31
N ARG A 97 -15.71 12.97 13.77
CA ARG A 97 -16.29 11.69 14.23
C ARG A 97 -15.31 10.54 14.07
N MET A 98 -14.60 10.47 12.94
CA MET A 98 -13.53 9.48 12.76
C MET A 98 -12.40 9.68 13.77
N LYS A 99 -11.99 10.94 14.00
CA LYS A 99 -10.94 11.24 14.99
C LYS A 99 -11.33 10.74 16.38
N ASP A 100 -12.53 11.08 16.84
CA ASP A 100 -13.04 10.69 18.15
C ASP A 100 -13.20 9.16 18.24
N TYR A 101 -13.74 8.53 17.19
CA TYR A 101 -13.86 7.07 17.09
C TYR A 101 -12.51 6.36 17.25
N ILE A 102 -11.48 6.81 16.53
CA ILE A 102 -10.13 6.25 16.63
C ILE A 102 -9.54 6.50 18.01
N GLN A 103 -9.78 7.67 18.61
CA GLN A 103 -9.27 7.98 19.94
C GLN A 103 -9.76 6.99 21.00
N THR A 104 -11.01 6.53 20.89
CA THR A 104 -11.62 5.58 21.83
C THR A 104 -11.34 4.11 21.48
N THR A 105 -11.30 3.75 20.20
CA THR A 105 -11.26 2.33 19.79
C THR A 105 -9.86 1.84 19.41
N ALA A 106 -8.95 2.72 19.01
CA ALA A 106 -7.64 2.31 18.51
C ALA A 106 -6.58 2.26 19.61
N ARG A 107 -5.70 1.28 19.47
CA ARG A 107 -4.48 1.16 20.28
C ARG A 107 -3.61 2.41 20.17
N ASP A 108 -3.09 2.83 21.32
CA ASP A 108 -2.10 3.88 21.45
C ASP A 108 -0.67 3.43 21.12
N PHE A 109 0.05 4.33 20.46
CA PHE A 109 1.50 4.32 20.30
C PHE A 109 2.11 5.55 21.00
N ARG A 110 3.43 5.53 21.22
CA ARG A 110 4.15 6.63 21.88
C ARG A 110 3.97 7.93 21.10
N GLY A 111 3.88 9.06 21.81
CA GLY A 111 3.84 10.40 21.20
C GLY A 111 2.50 10.78 20.57
N GLY A 112 1.40 10.16 21.02
CA GLY A 112 0.04 10.48 20.59
C GLY A 112 -0.36 9.90 19.22
N TRP A 113 0.37 8.89 18.75
CA TRP A 113 0.03 8.16 17.53
C TRP A 113 -1.01 7.08 17.83
N LYS A 114 -1.97 6.89 16.92
CA LYS A 114 -3.02 5.87 17.02
C LYS A 114 -2.90 4.87 15.89
N ALA A 115 -3.32 3.63 16.14
CA ALA A 115 -3.39 2.58 15.12
C ALA A 115 -4.56 2.79 14.15
N TYR A 116 -4.28 2.78 12.86
CA TYR A 116 -5.27 2.81 11.78
C TYR A 116 -5.14 1.51 10.97
N ASN A 117 -5.68 0.42 11.49
CA ASN A 117 -5.67 -0.87 10.80
C ASN A 117 -7.04 -1.18 10.16
N LYS A 118 -7.06 -2.16 9.25
CA LYS A 118 -8.27 -2.59 8.53
C LYS A 118 -9.44 -2.88 9.48
N LYS A 119 -9.20 -3.59 10.59
CA LYS A 119 -10.24 -4.00 11.54
C LYS A 119 -10.90 -2.81 12.23
N ILE A 120 -10.15 -1.75 12.53
CA ILE A 120 -10.71 -0.57 13.18
C ILE A 120 -11.50 0.25 12.14
N VAL A 121 -10.91 0.52 10.98
CA VAL A 121 -11.54 1.38 9.97
C VAL A 121 -12.82 0.76 9.39
N GLN A 122 -12.88 -0.57 9.24
CA GLN A 122 -14.07 -1.25 8.69
C GLN A 122 -15.30 -1.20 9.62
N GLU A 123 -15.11 -0.95 10.91
CA GLU A 123 -16.19 -0.89 11.91
C GLU A 123 -16.68 0.55 12.13
N PHE A 124 -16.11 1.53 11.44
CA PHE A 124 -16.59 2.91 11.49
C PHE A 124 -17.85 3.07 10.65
N ILE A 125 -18.93 3.49 11.29
CA ILE A 125 -20.23 3.69 10.64
C ILE A 125 -20.28 5.04 9.92
N ILE A 126 -20.75 5.02 8.67
CA ILE A 126 -20.97 6.19 7.81
C ILE A 126 -22.48 6.47 7.71
N GLU A 127 -22.85 7.75 7.59
CA GLU A 127 -24.24 8.26 7.61
C GLU A 127 -24.58 9.02 6.33
#